data_AF-A0A2E0HEJ8-F1
#
_entry.id   AF-A0A2E0HEJ8-F1
#
_cell.length_a   1.000
_cell.length_b   1.000
_cell.length_c   1.000
_cell.angle_alpha   90.00
_cell.angle_beta   90.00
_cell.angle_gamma   90.00
#
_symmetry.space_group_name_H-M   'P 1'
#
loop_
_entity.id
_entity.type
_entity.pdbx_description
1 polymer ?
#
loop_
_entity_poly.entity_id
_entity_poly.type
_entity_poly.pdbx_seq_one_letter_code
_entity_poly.pdbx_strand_id
1 'polypeptide(L)'
;MANQSVAEFERRLEEYFRERLAECAAVLEPQPQEDTLWYMGSVLARLGDSRRLFSYEGGELQLRPLALLYKDAHESDGHERCLLLRQLGDQALFLGALFPQRYARKGLEQDYFVGMGGGAYDYLADHAASHRHVFAELAERFVAFLSLVAQVCHRRMEASVDEVLAMYQRWRHTGDEYLAVRLRALGISLDAGQMH
;
A
#
# COMPACT_ATOMS: atom_id res chain seq x y z
N MET A 1 -0.19 -27.43 5.28
CA MET A 1 -0.36 -26.74 6.58
C MET A 1 0.11 -25.27 6.54
N ALA A 2 1.17 -24.90 5.81
CA ALA A 2 1.61 -23.50 5.69
C ALA A 2 0.61 -22.54 5.01
N ASN A 3 -0.25 -23.04 4.12
CA ASN A 3 -1.19 -22.19 3.37
C ASN A 3 -2.43 -21.77 4.19
N GLN A 4 -2.77 -22.50 5.26
CA GLN A 4 -3.89 -22.17 6.14
C GLN A 4 -3.54 -21.06 7.13
N SER A 5 -2.31 -21.05 7.67
CA SER A 5 -1.87 -20.03 8.62
C SER A 5 -1.70 -18.64 8.00
N VAL A 6 -1.31 -18.56 6.72
CA VAL A 6 -1.18 -17.28 6.00
C VAL A 6 -2.56 -16.69 5.72
N ALA A 7 -3.50 -17.48 5.21
CA ALA A 7 -4.87 -17.03 4.95
C ALA A 7 -5.63 -16.60 6.24
N GLU A 8 -5.38 -17.29 7.37
CA GLU A 8 -5.93 -16.88 8.67
C GLU A 8 -5.28 -15.58 9.19
N PHE A 9 -3.99 -15.38 8.95
CA PHE A 9 -3.29 -14.16 9.32
C PHE A 9 -3.75 -12.95 8.48
N GLU A 10 -3.88 -13.13 7.16
CA GLU A 10 -4.42 -12.11 6.26
C GLU A 10 -5.82 -11.66 6.68
N ARG A 11 -6.74 -12.61 6.94
CA ARG A 11 -8.10 -12.29 7.40
C ARG A 11 -8.11 -11.47 8.70
N ARG A 12 -7.24 -11.81 9.65
CA ARG A 12 -7.10 -11.07 10.91
C ARG A 12 -6.52 -9.67 10.70
N LEU A 13 -5.62 -9.49 9.74
CA LEU A 13 -5.11 -8.16 9.36
C LEU A 13 -6.19 -7.31 8.68
N GLU A 14 -6.98 -7.91 7.78
CA GLU A 14 -8.10 -7.22 7.12
C GLU A 14 -9.12 -6.72 8.13
N GLU A 15 -9.56 -7.58 9.06
CA GLU A 15 -10.48 -7.22 10.14
C GLU A 15 -9.92 -6.11 11.02
N TYR A 16 -8.64 -6.21 11.40
CA TYR A 16 -7.95 -5.19 12.18
C TYR A 16 -7.90 -3.83 11.48
N PHE A 17 -7.48 -3.79 10.21
CA PHE A 17 -7.39 -2.53 9.46
C PHE A 17 -8.76 -1.92 9.23
N ARG A 18 -9.77 -2.74 8.94
CA ARG A 18 -11.16 -2.29 8.81
C ARG A 18 -11.65 -1.62 10.10
N GLU A 19 -11.47 -2.24 11.26
CA GLU A 19 -11.89 -1.66 12.54
C GLU A 19 -11.21 -0.33 12.82
N ARG A 20 -9.90 -0.24 12.57
CA ARG A 20 -9.14 0.99 12.74
C ARG A 20 -9.56 2.08 11.75
N LEU A 21 -9.79 1.71 10.49
CA LEU A 21 -10.30 2.62 9.47
C LEU A 21 -11.68 3.15 9.87
N ALA A 22 -12.58 2.31 10.38
CA ALA A 22 -13.90 2.73 10.83
C ALA A 22 -13.84 3.71 12.01
N GLU A 23 -12.97 3.45 13.00
CA GLU A 23 -12.75 4.35 14.13
C GLU A 23 -12.20 5.71 13.69
N CYS A 24 -11.19 5.71 12.81
CA CYS A 24 -10.62 6.95 12.31
C CYS A 24 -11.56 7.68 11.33
N ALA A 25 -12.43 6.95 10.63
CA ALA A 25 -13.42 7.53 9.71
C ALA A 25 -14.61 8.17 10.43
N ALA A 26 -14.80 7.91 11.72
CA ALA A 26 -15.92 8.46 12.50
C ALA A 26 -15.95 10.00 12.54
N VAL A 27 -14.83 10.66 12.29
CA VAL A 27 -14.72 12.14 12.25
C VAL A 27 -14.90 12.71 10.84
N LEU A 28 -15.04 11.88 9.81
CA LEU A 28 -15.24 12.32 8.44
C LEU A 28 -16.73 12.56 8.16
N GLU A 29 -17.04 13.70 7.52
CA GLU A 29 -18.38 14.03 7.04
C GLU A 29 -18.35 14.25 5.51
N PRO A 30 -19.18 13.53 4.73
CA PRO A 30 -20.03 12.40 5.14
C PRO A 30 -19.22 11.18 5.58
N GLN A 31 -19.81 10.28 6.37
CA GLN A 31 -19.13 9.03 6.72
C GLN A 31 -18.86 8.19 5.46
N PRO A 32 -17.66 7.60 5.32
CA PRO A 32 -17.38 6.67 4.24
C PRO A 32 -18.34 5.48 4.21
N GLN A 33 -18.60 4.95 3.03
CA GLN A 33 -19.44 3.75 2.91
C GLN A 33 -18.73 2.53 3.53
N GLU A 34 -19.52 1.61 4.11
CA GLU A 34 -18.99 0.42 4.78
C GLU A 34 -18.16 -0.45 3.80
N ASP A 35 -18.67 -0.66 2.59
CA ASP A 35 -17.98 -1.40 1.52
C ASP A 35 -16.63 -0.77 1.15
N THR A 36 -16.53 0.56 1.20
CA THR A 36 -15.29 1.30 0.93
C THR A 36 -14.26 1.04 2.03
N LEU A 37 -14.67 1.08 3.29
CA LEU A 37 -13.79 0.77 4.43
C LEU A 37 -13.33 -0.70 4.40
N TRP A 38 -14.21 -1.62 4.03
CA TRP A 38 -13.86 -3.03 3.80
C TRP A 38 -12.82 -3.19 2.69
N TYR A 39 -13.05 -2.56 1.54
CA TYR A 39 -12.13 -2.57 0.42
C TYR A 39 -10.76 -2.04 0.84
N MET A 40 -10.71 -0.87 1.49
CA MET A 40 -9.47 -0.27 1.99
C MET A 40 -8.77 -1.17 3.00
N GLY A 41 -9.51 -1.81 3.92
CA GLY A 41 -8.95 -2.79 4.85
C GLY A 41 -8.24 -3.94 4.12
N SER A 42 -8.85 -4.49 3.07
CA SER A 42 -8.24 -5.52 2.22
C SER A 42 -6.99 -5.04 1.47
N VAL A 43 -6.99 -3.78 1.02
CA VAL A 43 -5.83 -3.15 0.36
C VAL A 43 -4.67 -3.07 1.36
N LEU A 44 -4.92 -2.55 2.56
CA LEU A 44 -3.89 -2.38 3.58
C LEU A 44 -3.33 -3.71 4.08
N ALA A 45 -4.17 -4.72 4.27
CA ALA A 45 -3.70 -6.06 4.63
C ALA A 45 -2.82 -6.66 3.53
N ARG A 46 -3.30 -6.64 2.28
CA ARG A 46 -2.57 -7.18 1.13
C ARG A 46 -1.24 -6.47 0.90
N LEU A 47 -1.21 -5.14 0.97
CA LEU A 47 0.00 -4.35 0.72
C LEU A 47 0.95 -4.32 1.92
N GLY A 48 0.43 -4.49 3.15
CA GLY A 48 1.23 -4.62 4.36
C GLY A 48 1.95 -5.96 4.48
N ASP A 49 1.40 -7.04 3.91
CA ASP A 49 1.97 -8.39 3.97
C ASP A 49 2.99 -8.67 2.84
N SER A 50 2.87 -7.98 1.70
CA SER A 50 3.46 -8.50 0.47
C SER A 50 4.82 -7.90 0.08
N ARG A 51 5.79 -8.82 -0.10
CA ARG A 51 6.99 -8.71 -0.97
C ARG A 51 6.66 -8.29 -2.43
N ARG A 52 5.36 -8.19 -2.80
CA ARG A 52 4.84 -7.89 -4.15
C ARG A 52 4.80 -6.40 -4.49
N LEU A 53 4.88 -5.52 -3.50
CA LEU A 53 5.04 -4.09 -3.75
C LEU A 53 6.38 -3.78 -4.45
N PHE A 54 7.39 -4.61 -4.18
CA PHE A 54 8.75 -4.40 -4.63
C PHE A 54 9.06 -5.31 -5.83
N SER A 55 9.33 -4.72 -6.98
CA SER A 55 9.99 -5.37 -8.11
C SER A 55 11.49 -5.50 -7.84
N TYR A 56 12.09 -6.60 -8.29
CA TYR A 56 13.54 -6.79 -8.23
C TYR A 56 14.14 -6.27 -9.54
N GLU A 57 14.70 -5.07 -9.53
CA GLU A 57 15.37 -4.48 -10.70
C GLU A 57 16.81 -4.12 -10.30
N GLY A 58 17.79 -4.62 -11.07
CA GLY A 58 19.21 -4.27 -10.87
C GLY A 58 19.86 -4.77 -9.56
N GLY A 59 19.28 -5.76 -8.88
CA GLY A 59 19.78 -6.26 -7.59
C GLY A 59 19.22 -5.54 -6.36
N GLU A 60 18.26 -4.63 -6.56
CA GLU A 60 17.55 -3.91 -5.50
C GLU A 60 16.04 -4.16 -5.55
N LEU A 61 15.42 -4.28 -4.37
CA LEU A 61 13.96 -4.26 -4.21
C LEU A 61 13.46 -2.82 -4.38
N GLN A 62 12.83 -2.52 -5.52
CA GLN A 62 12.29 -1.20 -5.83
C GLN A 62 10.79 -1.25 -6.07
N LEU A 63 10.05 -0.23 -5.65
CA LEU A 63 8.63 -0.10 -5.97
C LEU A 63 8.47 0.18 -7.46
N ARG A 64 7.57 -0.55 -8.15
CA ARG A 64 7.26 -0.26 -9.54
C ARG A 64 6.69 1.17 -9.66
N PRO A 65 7.24 2.04 -10.54
CA PRO A 65 6.71 3.39 -10.72
C PRO A 65 5.25 3.38 -11.19
N LEU A 66 4.39 4.20 -10.57
CA LEU A 66 2.98 4.34 -10.96
C LEU A 66 2.83 4.69 -12.45
N ALA A 67 3.74 5.50 -13.02
CA ALA A 67 3.73 5.84 -14.43
C ALA A 67 3.87 4.63 -15.37
N LEU A 68 4.65 3.62 -14.98
CA LEU A 68 4.77 2.39 -15.78
C LEU A 68 3.51 1.54 -15.70
N LEU A 69 2.88 1.45 -14.52
CA LEU A 69 1.59 0.78 -14.37
C LEU A 69 0.49 1.47 -15.17
N TYR A 70 0.48 2.81 -15.18
CA TYR A 70 -0.45 3.58 -15.99
C TYR A 70 -0.21 3.37 -17.49
N LYS A 71 1.05 3.33 -17.93
CA LYS A 71 1.41 3.02 -19.32
C LYS A 71 0.86 1.66 -19.74
N ASP A 72 1.14 0.60 -18.98
CA ASP A 72 0.62 -0.74 -19.28
C ASP A 72 -0.91 -0.74 -19.33
N ALA A 73 -1.56 -0.09 -18.36
CA ALA A 73 -3.02 0.02 -18.34
C ALA A 73 -3.58 0.73 -19.59
N HIS A 74 -2.85 1.70 -20.12
CA HIS A 74 -3.22 2.42 -21.31
C HIS A 74 -3.09 1.55 -22.58
N GLU A 75 -2.11 0.66 -22.60
CA GLU A 75 -1.84 -0.29 -23.70
C GLU A 75 -2.72 -1.56 -23.62
N SER A 76 -3.34 -1.83 -22.48
CA SER A 76 -4.29 -2.92 -22.26
C SER A 76 -5.74 -2.51 -22.48
N ASP A 77 -6.60 -3.51 -22.69
CA ASP A 77 -8.03 -3.34 -22.92
C ASP A 77 -8.90 -4.12 -21.92
N GLY A 78 -10.16 -3.68 -21.79
CA GLY A 78 -11.21 -4.39 -21.08
C GLY A 78 -10.85 -4.75 -19.63
N HIS A 79 -10.85 -6.06 -19.33
CA HIS A 79 -10.62 -6.56 -17.99
C HIS A 79 -9.18 -6.34 -17.50
N GLU A 80 -8.19 -6.53 -18.37
CA GLU A 80 -6.78 -6.37 -18.00
C GLU A 80 -6.48 -4.92 -17.60
N ARG A 81 -7.01 -3.96 -18.38
CA ARG A 81 -6.94 -2.54 -18.03
C ARG A 81 -7.52 -2.25 -16.65
N CYS A 82 -8.68 -2.84 -16.32
CA CYS A 82 -9.30 -2.66 -15.02
C CYS A 82 -8.42 -3.24 -13.88
N LEU A 83 -7.76 -4.37 -14.10
CA LEU A 83 -6.85 -4.95 -13.11
C LEU A 83 -5.63 -4.06 -12.87
N LEU A 84 -5.02 -3.55 -13.94
CA LEU A 84 -3.86 -2.66 -13.86
C LEU A 84 -4.19 -1.32 -13.21
N LEU A 85 -5.34 -0.73 -13.54
CA LEU A 85 -5.81 0.51 -12.90
C LEU A 85 -6.18 0.29 -11.43
N ARG A 86 -6.74 -0.87 -11.08
CA ARG A 86 -7.00 -1.20 -9.68
C ARG A 86 -5.69 -1.27 -8.90
N GLN A 87 -4.69 -1.94 -9.46
CA GLN A 87 -3.36 -1.98 -8.86
C GLN A 87 -2.73 -0.59 -8.74
N LEU A 88 -2.86 0.24 -9.78
CA LEU A 88 -2.38 1.63 -9.79
C LEU A 88 -3.02 2.44 -8.65
N GLY A 89 -4.35 2.38 -8.50
CA GLY A 89 -5.11 3.07 -7.45
C GLY A 89 -4.73 2.60 -6.05
N ASP A 90 -4.67 1.28 -5.84
CA ASP A 90 -4.31 0.67 -4.56
C ASP A 90 -2.89 1.09 -4.12
N GLN A 91 -1.93 1.04 -5.05
CA GLN A 91 -0.55 1.45 -4.78
C GLN A 91 -0.44 2.96 -4.56
N ALA A 92 -1.15 3.78 -5.34
CA ALA A 92 -1.15 5.23 -5.15
C ALA A 92 -1.67 5.61 -3.76
N LEU A 93 -2.75 4.96 -3.31
CA LEU A 93 -3.35 5.19 -1.98
C LEU A 93 -2.37 4.81 -0.86
N PHE A 94 -1.74 3.63 -0.96
CA PHE A 94 -0.81 3.16 0.06
C PHE A 94 0.48 3.99 0.09
N LEU A 95 1.11 4.20 -1.06
CA LEU A 95 2.37 4.91 -1.15
C LEU A 95 2.23 6.39 -0.80
N GLY A 96 1.18 7.04 -1.29
CA GLY A 96 0.89 8.45 -0.99
C GLY A 96 0.63 8.68 0.49
N ALA A 97 0.03 7.72 1.19
CA ALA A 97 -0.25 7.82 2.62
C ALA A 97 0.99 7.54 3.50
N LEU A 98 1.85 6.59 3.12
CA LEU A 98 2.96 6.14 3.99
C LEU A 98 4.28 6.89 3.77
N PHE A 99 4.52 7.47 2.60
CA PHE A 99 5.84 8.02 2.24
C PHE A 99 5.85 9.47 1.75
N PRO A 100 5.11 10.41 2.37
CA PRO A 100 5.03 11.79 1.86
C PRO A 100 6.41 12.47 1.76
N GLN A 101 7.32 12.24 2.71
CA GLN A 101 8.64 12.86 2.74
C GLN A 101 9.63 12.29 1.72
N ARG A 102 9.51 11.01 1.36
CA ARG A 102 10.43 10.35 0.41
C ARG A 102 10.17 10.80 -1.02
N TYR A 103 8.90 11.06 -1.35
CA TYR A 103 8.51 11.53 -2.68
C TYR A 103 8.85 13.00 -2.90
N ALA A 104 8.74 13.84 -1.86
CA ALA A 104 9.22 15.22 -1.90
C ALA A 104 10.70 15.31 -2.31
N ARG A 105 11.56 14.39 -1.83
CA ARG A 105 12.98 14.31 -2.24
C ARG A 105 13.19 13.90 -3.70
N LYS A 106 12.21 13.23 -4.32
CA LYS A 106 12.18 12.86 -5.74
C LYS A 106 11.40 13.86 -6.60
N GLY A 107 10.96 15.00 -6.03
CA GLY A 107 10.15 16.01 -6.70
C GLY A 107 8.71 15.58 -7.00
N LEU A 108 8.24 14.48 -6.39
CA LEU A 108 6.87 14.00 -6.53
C LEU A 108 6.04 14.50 -5.34
N GLU A 109 5.05 15.33 -5.63
CA GLU A 109 4.15 15.89 -4.63
C GLU A 109 2.93 14.99 -4.41
N GLN A 110 2.16 15.29 -3.36
CA GLN A 110 0.92 14.56 -3.05
C GLN A 110 -0.02 14.52 -4.26
N ASP A 111 -0.05 15.59 -5.06
CA ASP A 111 -0.86 15.73 -6.26
C ASP A 111 -0.58 14.65 -7.31
N TYR A 112 0.64 14.10 -7.35
CA TYR A 112 0.95 12.98 -8.24
C TYR A 112 0.16 11.72 -7.88
N PHE A 113 0.07 11.41 -6.58
CA PHE A 113 -0.69 10.25 -6.09
C PHE A 113 -2.19 10.48 -6.24
N VAL A 114 -2.65 11.70 -5.99
CA VAL A 114 -4.06 12.09 -6.17
C VAL A 114 -4.46 11.95 -7.63
N GLY A 115 -3.65 12.48 -8.56
CA GLY A 115 -3.92 12.36 -10.00
C GLY A 115 -3.89 10.91 -10.49
N MET A 116 -2.85 10.15 -10.13
CA MET A 116 -2.72 8.77 -10.57
C MET A 116 -3.77 7.85 -9.95
N GLY A 117 -3.94 7.90 -8.63
CA GLY A 117 -4.85 7.00 -7.92
C GLY A 117 -6.31 7.38 -8.07
N GLY A 118 -6.62 8.68 -7.96
CA GLY A 118 -7.96 9.21 -8.17
C GLY A 118 -8.46 8.92 -9.58
N GLY A 119 -7.65 9.21 -10.61
CA GLY A 119 -8.00 8.91 -12.00
C GLY A 119 -8.14 7.42 -12.30
N ALA A 120 -7.37 6.56 -11.62
CA ALA A 120 -7.52 5.12 -11.75
C ALA A 120 -8.86 4.62 -11.21
N TYR A 121 -9.25 5.06 -10.01
CA TYR A 121 -10.53 4.71 -9.42
C TYR A 121 -11.71 5.33 -10.17
N ASP A 122 -11.56 6.55 -10.70
CA ASP A 122 -12.58 7.20 -11.52
C ASP A 122 -12.92 6.35 -12.75
N TYR A 123 -11.90 5.88 -13.48
CA TYR A 123 -12.11 4.96 -14.59
C TYR A 123 -12.82 3.66 -14.15
N LEU A 124 -12.44 3.11 -13.00
CA LEU A 124 -13.04 1.89 -12.47
C LEU A 124 -14.48 2.06 -12.00
N ALA A 125 -14.88 3.25 -11.56
CA ALA A 125 -16.25 3.56 -11.20
C ALA A 125 -17.20 3.28 -12.38
N ASP A 126 -16.76 3.57 -13.60
CA ASP A 126 -17.56 3.36 -14.81
C ASP A 126 -17.37 1.99 -15.48
N HIS A 127 -16.17 1.40 -15.35
CA HIS A 127 -15.77 0.26 -16.18
C HIS A 127 -15.58 -1.05 -15.41
N ALA A 128 -15.42 -1.02 -14.08
CA ALA A 128 -15.20 -2.24 -13.31
C ALA A 128 -16.41 -3.19 -13.36
N ALA A 129 -16.17 -4.49 -13.26
CA ALA A 129 -17.25 -5.48 -13.23
C ALA A 129 -18.05 -5.44 -11.90
N SER A 130 -17.44 -4.95 -10.81
CA SER A 130 -18.02 -4.90 -9.47
C SER A 130 -17.40 -3.75 -8.67
N HIS A 131 -17.99 -3.43 -7.51
CA HIS A 131 -17.50 -2.39 -6.58
C HIS A 131 -17.41 -0.98 -7.19
N ARG A 132 -18.21 -0.69 -8.22
CA ARG A 132 -18.23 0.61 -8.91
C ARG A 132 -18.49 1.78 -7.95
N HIS A 133 -19.41 1.60 -7.01
CA HIS A 133 -19.71 2.61 -5.98
C HIS A 133 -18.54 2.88 -5.05
N VAL A 134 -17.81 1.83 -4.66
CA VAL A 134 -16.57 1.94 -3.87
C VAL A 134 -15.51 2.73 -4.63
N PHE A 135 -15.30 2.41 -5.91
CA PHE A 135 -14.33 3.13 -6.74
C PHE A 135 -14.74 4.59 -6.96
N ALA A 136 -16.03 4.86 -7.16
CA ALA A 136 -16.55 6.23 -7.26
C ALA A 136 -16.24 7.04 -5.99
N GLU A 137 -16.52 6.48 -4.81
CA GLU A 137 -16.24 7.16 -3.55
C GLU A 137 -14.74 7.36 -3.34
N LEU A 138 -13.92 6.34 -3.64
CA LEU A 138 -12.46 6.42 -3.56
C LEU A 138 -11.86 7.49 -4.48
N ALA A 139 -12.41 7.65 -5.69
CA ALA A 139 -11.99 8.66 -6.64
C ALA A 139 -12.34 10.07 -6.14
N GLU A 140 -13.60 10.28 -5.77
CA GLU A 140 -14.10 11.58 -5.30
C GLU A 140 -13.39 12.06 -4.03
N ARG A 141 -13.08 11.14 -3.12
CA ARG A 141 -12.59 11.45 -1.78
C ARG A 141 -11.16 11.00 -1.55
N PHE A 142 -10.37 10.84 -2.62
CA PHE A 142 -9.04 10.24 -2.56
C PHE A 142 -8.10 10.91 -1.53
N VAL A 143 -8.10 12.25 -1.46
CA VAL A 143 -7.27 13.01 -0.49
C VAL A 143 -7.66 12.70 0.96
N ALA A 144 -8.97 12.58 1.23
CA ALA A 144 -9.47 12.23 2.55
C ALA A 144 -9.05 10.80 2.93
N PHE A 145 -9.11 9.87 1.97
CA PHE A 145 -8.68 8.48 2.19
C PHE A 145 -7.17 8.32 2.33
N LEU A 146 -6.36 9.08 1.60
CA LEU A 146 -4.91 9.17 1.85
C LEU A 146 -4.63 9.57 3.30
N SER A 147 -5.31 10.62 3.77
CA SER A 147 -5.15 11.13 5.12
C SER A 147 -5.62 10.12 6.17
N LEU A 148 -6.71 9.41 5.89
CA LEU A 148 -7.25 8.36 6.75
C LEU A 148 -6.26 7.19 6.87
N VAL A 149 -5.72 6.70 5.75
CA VAL A 149 -4.70 5.65 5.75
C VAL A 149 -3.44 6.10 6.48
N ALA A 150 -2.99 7.34 6.25
CA ALA A 150 -1.83 7.89 6.94
C ALA A 150 -2.03 7.90 8.46
N GLN A 151 -3.21 8.27 8.96
CA GLN A 151 -3.53 8.24 10.40
C GLN A 151 -3.52 6.81 10.97
N VAL A 152 -4.13 5.85 10.28
CA VAL A 152 -4.14 4.44 10.71
C VAL A 152 -2.72 3.88 10.75
N CYS A 153 -1.87 4.24 9.80
CA CYS A 153 -0.49 3.76 9.72
C CYS A 153 0.49 4.51 10.63
N HIS A 154 0.28 5.81 10.90
CA HIS A 154 1.15 6.62 11.75
C HIS A 154 1.19 6.12 13.20
N ARG A 155 0.07 5.62 13.72
CA ARG A 155 -0.01 5.01 15.06
C ARG A 155 0.80 3.71 15.21
N ARG A 156 1.29 3.13 14.09
CA ARG A 156 2.18 1.96 14.05
C ARG A 156 3.63 2.30 13.68
N MET A 157 3.89 3.50 13.14
CA MET A 157 5.16 3.91 12.52
C MET A 157 5.96 4.94 13.35
N GLU A 158 6.08 4.76 14.67
CA GLU A 158 7.12 5.47 15.44
C GLU A 158 8.55 5.06 15.04
N ALA A 159 8.72 4.00 14.24
CA ALA A 159 9.92 3.82 13.43
C ALA A 159 9.59 4.28 12.00
N SER A 160 10.16 5.40 11.56
CA SER A 160 9.97 5.84 10.18
C SER A 160 10.50 4.75 9.25
N VAL A 161 9.86 4.52 8.10
CA VAL A 161 10.37 3.52 7.14
C VAL A 161 11.78 3.86 6.64
N ASP A 162 12.19 5.13 6.74
CA ASP A 162 13.58 5.54 6.57
C ASP A 162 14.50 4.93 7.64
N GLU A 163 14.09 4.89 8.90
CA GLU A 163 14.84 4.21 9.97
C GLU A 163 14.82 2.69 9.80
N VAL A 164 13.70 2.10 9.38
CA VAL A 164 13.61 0.66 9.12
C VAL A 164 14.51 0.24 7.95
N LEU A 165 14.55 1.04 6.88
CA LEU A 165 15.43 0.78 5.74
C LEU A 165 16.89 1.10 6.06
N ALA A 166 17.18 2.15 6.82
CA ALA A 166 18.53 2.41 7.33
C ALA A 166 19.01 1.29 8.26
N MET A 167 18.13 0.76 9.11
CA MET A 167 18.40 -0.37 9.99
C MET A 167 18.67 -1.66 9.21
N TYR A 168 17.91 -1.91 8.14
CA TYR A 168 18.15 -3.03 7.24
C TYR A 168 19.48 -2.90 6.46
N GLN A 169 19.78 -1.71 5.92
CA GLN A 169 21.04 -1.44 5.22
C GLN A 169 22.24 -1.59 6.16
N ARG A 170 22.12 -1.10 7.40
CA ARG A 170 23.14 -1.23 8.43
C ARG A 170 23.36 -2.69 8.80
N TRP A 171 22.28 -3.44 9.05
CA TRP A 171 22.37 -4.89 9.29
C TRP A 171 23.05 -5.62 8.11
N ARG A 172 22.72 -5.28 6.86
CA ARG A 172 23.39 -5.87 5.68
C ARG A 172 24.90 -5.61 5.64
N HIS A 173 25.38 -4.49 6.17
CA HIS A 173 26.80 -4.15 6.19
C HIS A 173 27.54 -4.67 7.42
N THR A 174 26.87 -4.72 8.58
CA THR A 174 27.51 -5.05 9.86
C THR A 174 27.21 -6.46 10.35
N GLY A 175 26.15 -7.10 9.86
CA GLY A 175 25.66 -8.39 10.35
C GLY A 175 25.09 -8.36 11.77
N ASP A 176 24.80 -7.18 12.32
CA ASP A 176 24.47 -7.00 13.74
C ASP A 176 23.17 -7.71 14.15
N GLU A 177 23.30 -8.74 15.00
CA GLU A 177 22.20 -9.58 15.49
C GLU A 177 21.11 -8.78 16.22
N TYR A 178 21.48 -7.69 16.90
CA TYR A 178 20.52 -6.83 17.61
C TYR A 178 19.58 -6.12 16.62
N LEU A 179 20.12 -5.63 15.50
CA LEU A 179 19.32 -5.06 14.41
C LEU A 179 18.47 -6.14 13.74
N ALA A 180 18.98 -7.36 13.63
CA ALA A 180 18.26 -8.49 13.06
C ALA A 180 17.00 -8.84 13.86
N VAL A 181 17.13 -8.94 15.20
CA VAL A 181 16.01 -9.19 16.11
C VAL A 181 14.98 -8.06 16.03
N ARG A 182 15.42 -6.81 15.94
CA ARG A 182 14.54 -5.63 15.85
C ARG A 182 13.79 -5.57 14.51
N LEU A 183 14.44 -5.91 13.39
CA LEU A 183 13.80 -6.02 12.07
C LEU A 183 12.79 -7.18 12.03
N ARG A 184 13.10 -8.33 12.63
CA ARG A 184 12.17 -9.47 12.75
C ARG A 184 10.95 -9.13 13.62
N ALA A 185 11.14 -8.40 14.72
CA ALA A 185 10.06 -7.93 15.57
C ALA A 185 9.10 -6.96 14.85
N LEU A 186 9.58 -6.27 13.81
CA LEU A 186 8.77 -5.45 12.91
C LEU A 186 8.10 -6.26 11.78
N GLY A 187 8.26 -7.59 11.76
CA GLY A 187 7.67 -8.49 10.77
C GLY A 187 8.48 -8.68 9.48
N ILE A 188 9.73 -8.19 9.44
CA ILE A 188 10.59 -8.27 8.25
C ILE A 188 11.40 -9.57 8.28
N SER A 189 11.17 -10.46 7.31
CA SER A 189 11.96 -11.68 7.15
C SER A 189 13.33 -11.34 6.57
N LEU A 190 14.37 -11.57 7.38
CA LEU A 190 15.76 -11.40 6.97
C LEU A 190 16.23 -12.70 6.33
N ASP A 191 15.90 -12.89 5.06
CA ASP A 191 16.48 -13.98 4.28
C ASP A 191 17.95 -13.58 4.05
N ALA A 192 18.83 -14.09 4.92
CA ALA A 192 20.26 -14.02 4.72
C ALA A 192 20.54 -14.77 3.42
N GLY A 193 20.70 -14.02 2.33
CA GLY A 193 21.14 -14.58 1.06
C GLY A 193 22.39 -15.40 1.35
N GLN A 194 22.26 -16.72 1.22
CA GLN A 194 23.39 -17.63 1.23
C GLN A 194 24.32 -17.15 0.14
N MET A 195 25.44 -16.54 0.54
CA MET A 195 26.60 -16.43 -0.30
C MET A 195 27.12 -17.84 -0.52
N HIS A 196 26.90 -18.36 -1.73
CA HIS A 196 27.80 -19.31 -2.36
C HIS A 196 27.78 -19.11 -3.88
#